data_AF-A0A4Q3VNG1-F1
#
_entry.id   AF-A0A4Q3VNG1-F1
#
_cell.length_a   1.000
_cell.length_b   1.000
_cell.length_c   1.000
_cell.angle_alpha   90.00
_cell.angle_beta   90.00
_cell.angle_gamma   90.00
#
_symmetry.space_group_name_H-M   'P 1'
#
loop_
_entity.id
_entity.type
_entity.pdbx_description
1 polymer ?
#
loop_
_entity_poly.entity_id
_entity_poly.type
_entity_poly.pdbx_seq_one_letter_code
_entity_poly.pdbx_strand_id
1 'polypeptide(L)'
;MTKTYDELVSRIEELEAQVTESHEIIEAIRKGEVDAFVVKSDDQHELYTLKSADKSYRIFFEQMNEGALTINEDNIILYSNSRFASLLNAPLETVIGFNLFDFIPEKFVAPAKELVKTSWEKGESKGEIVLGNKETRLLPLLFSMNRIELE
;
A
#
# COMPACT_ATOMS: atom_id res chain seq x y z
N MET A 1 -35.44 0.32 47.03
CA MET A 1 -36.40 -0.67 46.51
C MET A 1 -35.63 -1.94 46.23
N THR A 2 -36.02 -3.05 46.85
CA THR A 2 -35.42 -4.37 46.62
C THR A 2 -36.00 -4.92 45.33
N LYS A 3 -35.15 -5.21 44.33
CA LYS A 3 -35.61 -5.83 43.08
C LYS A 3 -36.27 -7.18 43.40
N THR A 4 -37.41 -7.47 42.79
CA THR A 4 -38.07 -8.78 42.94
C THR A 4 -37.27 -9.88 42.26
N TYR A 5 -37.46 -11.12 42.70
CA TYR A 5 -36.77 -12.29 42.12
C TYR A 5 -36.98 -12.39 40.60
N ASP A 6 -38.19 -12.12 40.13
CA ASP A 6 -38.53 -12.15 38.70
C ASP A 6 -37.84 -11.04 37.89
N GLU A 7 -37.65 -9.85 38.47
CA GLU A 7 -36.87 -8.77 37.85
C GLU A 7 -35.38 -9.13 37.72
N LEU A 8 -34.85 -9.90 38.68
CA LEU A 8 -33.46 -10.37 38.62
C LEU A 8 -33.28 -11.48 37.57
N VAL A 9 -34.22 -12.42 37.49
CA VAL A 9 -34.21 -13.48 36.47
C VAL A 9 -34.29 -12.89 35.07
N SER A 10 -35.25 -11.99 34.83
CA SER A 10 -35.39 -11.32 33.53
C SER A 10 -34.13 -10.54 33.16
N ARG A 11 -33.49 -9.88 34.14
CA ARG A 11 -32.24 -9.16 33.89
C ARG A 11 -31.07 -10.07 33.57
N ILE A 12 -31.01 -11.27 34.16
CA ILE A 12 -29.98 -12.26 33.86
C ILE A 12 -30.16 -12.78 32.43
N GLU A 13 -31.38 -13.15 32.04
CA GLU A 13 -31.67 -13.63 30.68
C GLU A 13 -31.32 -12.57 29.62
N GLU A 14 -31.63 -11.30 29.89
CA GLU A 14 -31.32 -10.19 29.00
C GLU A 14 -29.81 -9.94 28.87
N LEU A 15 -29.05 -10.08 29.96
CA LEU A 15 -27.59 -9.96 29.94
C LEU A 15 -26.92 -11.15 29.26
N GLU A 16 -27.40 -12.36 29.49
CA GLU A 16 -26.90 -13.58 28.83
C GLU A 16 -27.13 -13.52 27.31
N ALA A 17 -28.28 -12.99 26.88
CA ALA A 17 -28.56 -12.74 25.47
C ALA A 17 -27.56 -11.73 24.86
N GLN A 18 -27.29 -10.61 25.55
CA GLN A 18 -26.31 -9.60 25.08
C GLN A 18 -24.88 -10.15 24.98
N VAL A 19 -24.47 -10.97 25.95
CA VAL A 19 -23.15 -11.62 25.93
C VAL A 19 -23.05 -12.61 24.77
N THR A 20 -24.10 -13.40 24.55
CA THR A 20 -24.16 -14.37 23.45
C THR A 20 -24.05 -13.67 22.11
N GLU A 21 -24.85 -12.63 21.89
CA GLU A 21 -24.83 -11.81 20.67
C GLU A 21 -23.44 -11.18 20.43
N SER A 22 -22.81 -10.63 21.47
CA SER A 22 -21.47 -10.04 21.37
C SER A 22 -20.41 -11.07 20.99
N HIS A 23 -20.48 -12.28 21.56
CA HIS A 23 -19.56 -13.37 21.22
C HIS A 23 -19.75 -13.88 19.79
N GLU A 24 -21.00 -13.98 19.31
CA GLU A 24 -21.30 -14.41 17.94
C GLU A 24 -20.71 -13.42 16.91
N ILE A 25 -20.83 -12.12 17.16
CA ILE A 25 -20.25 -11.07 16.29
C ILE A 25 -18.72 -11.19 16.26
N ILE A 26 -18.07 -11.38 17.41
CA ILE A 26 -16.61 -11.53 17.48
C ILE A 26 -16.14 -12.78 16.71
N GLU A 27 -16.87 -13.89 16.84
CA GLU A 27 -16.54 -15.12 16.11
C GLU A 27 -16.77 -14.97 14.59
N ALA A 28 -17.81 -14.27 14.16
CA ALA A 28 -18.03 -13.95 12.75
C ALA A 28 -16.89 -13.09 12.17
N ILE A 29 -16.39 -12.12 12.95
CA ILE A 29 -15.19 -11.34 12.58
C ILE A 29 -13.97 -12.25 12.44
N ARG A 30 -13.73 -13.13 13.42
CA ARG A 30 -12.56 -14.04 13.42
C ARG A 30 -12.61 -15.03 12.24
N LYS A 31 -13.80 -15.46 11.84
CA LYS A 31 -14.02 -16.34 10.67
C LYS A 31 -13.99 -15.60 9.33
N GLY A 32 -13.97 -14.27 9.33
CA GLY A 32 -14.01 -13.45 8.11
C GLY A 32 -15.38 -13.39 7.44
N GLU A 33 -16.45 -13.64 8.20
CA GLU A 33 -17.85 -13.55 7.75
C GLU A 33 -18.36 -12.10 7.74
N VAL A 34 -17.61 -11.19 8.37
CA VAL A 34 -17.86 -9.74 8.41
C VAL A 34 -16.84 -9.03 7.51
N ASP A 35 -17.30 -8.23 6.54
CA ASP A 35 -16.42 -7.42 5.66
C ASP A 35 -16.32 -5.95 6.11
N ALA A 36 -17.29 -5.44 6.89
CA ALA A 36 -17.29 -4.07 7.42
C ALA A 36 -18.17 -3.89 8.68
N PHE A 37 -17.91 -2.86 9.49
CA PHE A 37 -18.73 -2.43 10.63
C PHE A 37 -18.68 -0.90 10.79
N VAL A 38 -19.74 -0.30 11.36
CA VAL A 38 -19.80 1.15 11.63
C VAL A 38 -19.49 1.40 13.10
N VAL A 39 -18.48 2.22 13.38
CA VAL A 39 -18.18 2.70 14.74
C VAL A 39 -18.76 4.11 14.88
N LYS A 40 -19.54 4.32 15.94
CA LYS A 40 -20.01 5.65 16.30
C LYS A 40 -19.02 6.28 17.27
N SER A 41 -18.34 7.34 16.82
CA SER A 41 -17.57 8.24 17.68
C SER A 41 -18.14 9.63 17.49
N ASP A 42 -18.68 10.23 18.55
CA ASP A 42 -19.43 11.48 18.50
C ASP A 42 -20.59 11.47 17.45
N ASP A 43 -20.91 12.62 16.85
CA ASP A 43 -21.97 12.77 15.83
C ASP A 43 -21.58 12.21 14.44
N GLN A 44 -20.45 11.49 14.35
CA GLN A 44 -19.97 10.90 13.10
C GLN A 44 -20.06 9.37 13.12
N HIS A 45 -20.48 8.82 11.99
CA HIS A 45 -20.54 7.39 11.75
C HIS A 45 -19.36 7.02 10.85
N GLU A 46 -18.39 6.28 11.35
CA GLU A 46 -17.21 5.85 10.60
C GLU A 46 -17.35 4.39 10.18
N LEU A 47 -17.25 4.12 8.88
CA LEU A 47 -17.29 2.76 8.31
C LEU A 47 -15.87 2.16 8.32
N TYR A 48 -15.68 1.06 9.03
CA TYR A 48 -14.44 0.29 9.09
C TYR A 48 -14.58 -0.99 8.26
N THR A 49 -13.59 -1.31 7.42
CA THR A 49 -13.57 -2.54 6.61
C THR A 49 -12.49 -3.50 7.11
N LEU A 50 -12.80 -4.80 7.19
CA LEU A 50 -11.87 -5.82 7.72
C LEU A 50 -10.86 -6.30 6.65
N LYS A 51 -11.26 -6.29 5.37
CA LYS A 51 -10.32 -6.35 4.24
C LYS A 51 -9.90 -4.93 3.89
N SER A 52 -8.87 -4.42 4.55
CA SER A 52 -8.26 -3.13 4.20
C SER A 52 -7.97 -3.09 2.70
N ALA A 53 -8.46 -2.05 2.00
CA ALA A 53 -8.14 -1.80 0.59
C ALA A 53 -6.63 -1.89 0.30
N ASP A 54 -5.80 -1.64 1.31
CA ASP A 54 -4.34 -1.81 1.33
C ASP A 54 -3.85 -3.19 0.89
N LYS A 55 -4.58 -4.27 1.20
CA LYS A 55 -4.15 -5.63 0.81
C LYS A 55 -4.37 -5.85 -0.68
N SER A 56 -5.53 -5.48 -1.19
CA SER A 56 -5.86 -5.58 -2.62
C SER A 56 -4.96 -4.65 -3.45
N TYR A 57 -4.73 -3.42 -2.97
CA TYR A 57 -3.82 -2.46 -3.61
C TYR A 57 -2.38 -2.98 -3.66
N ARG A 58 -1.88 -3.52 -2.54
CA ARG A 58 -0.52 -4.08 -2.47
C ARG A 58 -0.33 -5.28 -3.38
N ILE A 59 -1.30 -6.20 -3.43
CA ILE A 59 -1.27 -7.34 -4.35
C ILE A 59 -1.26 -6.83 -5.79
N PHE A 60 -2.12 -5.87 -6.13
CA PHE A 60 -2.16 -5.27 -7.46
C PHE A 60 -0.79 -4.68 -7.84
N PHE A 61 -0.24 -3.78 -7.01
CA PHE A 61 1.05 -3.13 -7.26
C PHE A 61 2.20 -4.13 -7.41
N GLU A 62 2.23 -5.17 -6.57
CA GLU A 62 3.28 -6.18 -6.57
C GLU A 62 3.19 -7.14 -7.78
N GLN A 63 1.98 -7.38 -8.28
CA GLN A 63 1.73 -8.29 -9.41
C GLN A 63 1.56 -7.59 -10.77
N MET A 64 1.71 -6.26 -10.85
CA MET A 64 1.71 -5.55 -12.13
C MET A 64 2.74 -6.16 -13.07
N ASN A 65 2.54 -6.07 -14.39
CA ASN A 65 3.55 -6.60 -15.34
C ASN A 65 4.72 -5.62 -15.49
N GLU A 66 4.43 -4.34 -15.31
CA GLU A 66 5.33 -3.20 -15.34
C GLU A 66 6.17 -3.10 -14.06
N GLY A 67 7.41 -2.65 -14.22
CA GLY A 67 8.24 -2.25 -13.10
C GLY A 67 7.72 -0.94 -12.50
N ALA A 68 7.52 -0.91 -11.19
CA ALA A 68 7.09 0.27 -10.47
C ALA A 68 8.00 0.52 -9.27
N LEU A 69 8.21 1.81 -8.98
CA LEU A 69 9.01 2.28 -7.87
C LEU A 69 8.54 3.66 -7.40
N THR A 70 8.89 4.02 -6.18
CA THR A 70 8.77 5.38 -5.66
C THR A 70 10.15 5.90 -5.29
N ILE A 71 10.39 7.19 -5.50
CA ILE A 71 11.62 7.87 -5.08
C ILE A 71 11.30 9.08 -4.22
N ASN A 72 12.24 9.47 -3.37
CA ASN A 72 12.22 10.79 -2.73
C ASN A 72 12.88 11.87 -3.61
N GLU A 73 12.91 13.11 -3.12
CA GLU A 73 13.54 14.26 -3.81
C GLU A 73 15.04 14.06 -4.06
N ASP A 74 15.72 13.28 -3.21
CA ASP A 74 17.14 12.90 -3.39
C ASP A 74 17.33 11.78 -4.42
N ASN A 75 16.25 11.31 -5.06
CA ASN A 75 16.22 10.22 -6.04
C ASN A 75 16.54 8.84 -5.46
N ILE A 76 16.41 8.70 -4.14
CA ILE A 76 16.54 7.43 -3.43
C ILE A 76 15.25 6.64 -3.60
N ILE A 77 15.38 5.38 -4.03
CA ILE A 77 14.25 4.47 -4.17
C ILE A 77 13.72 4.11 -2.78
N LEU A 78 12.49 4.52 -2.49
CA LEU A 78 11.80 4.23 -1.22
C LEU A 78 11.05 2.90 -1.28
N TYR A 79 10.49 2.58 -2.45
CA TYR A 79 9.78 1.33 -2.70
C TYR A 79 10.02 0.87 -4.13
N SER A 80 9.96 -0.43 -4.36
CA SER A 80 9.99 -1.03 -5.68
C SER A 80 9.21 -2.33 -5.68
N ASN A 81 8.49 -2.64 -6.75
CA ASN A 81 7.92 -3.98 -6.92
C ASN A 81 8.97 -4.98 -7.41
N SER A 82 8.68 -6.27 -7.23
CA SER A 82 9.53 -7.37 -7.70
C SER A 82 9.81 -7.32 -9.20
N ARG A 83 8.91 -6.76 -10.03
CA ARG A 83 9.13 -6.62 -11.47
C ARG A 83 10.27 -5.69 -11.80
N PHE A 84 10.35 -4.50 -11.20
CA PHE A 84 11.43 -3.57 -11.49
C PHE A 84 12.79 -4.15 -11.07
N ALA A 85 12.87 -4.79 -9.90
CA ALA A 85 14.07 -5.50 -9.47
C ALA A 85 14.47 -6.62 -10.46
N SER A 86 13.49 -7.34 -11.00
CA SER A 86 13.71 -8.37 -12.03
C SER A 86 14.26 -7.78 -13.34
N LEU A 87 13.83 -6.59 -13.75
CA LEU A 87 14.38 -5.89 -14.94
C LEU A 87 15.86 -5.57 -14.77
N LEU A 88 16.28 -5.26 -13.55
CA LEU A 88 17.68 -5.00 -13.18
C LEU A 88 18.50 -6.27 -12.97
N ASN A 89 17.88 -7.46 -13.02
CA ASN A 89 18.48 -8.73 -12.62
C ASN A 89 19.15 -8.63 -11.23
N ALA A 90 18.46 -8.01 -10.28
CA ALA A 90 18.96 -7.71 -8.95
C ALA A 90 17.95 -8.14 -7.86
N PRO A 91 18.41 -8.59 -6.68
CA PRO A 91 17.53 -8.79 -5.53
C PRO A 91 16.87 -7.46 -5.11
N LEU A 92 15.61 -7.50 -4.68
CA LEU A 92 14.84 -6.32 -4.31
C LEU A 92 15.51 -5.49 -3.20
N GLU A 93 16.16 -6.17 -2.27
CA GLU A 93 16.89 -5.58 -1.14
C GLU A 93 18.11 -4.76 -1.58
N THR A 94 18.57 -4.97 -2.81
CA THR A 94 19.68 -4.22 -3.42
C THR A 94 19.21 -3.08 -4.31
N VAL A 95 17.89 -2.87 -4.41
CA VAL A 95 17.26 -1.79 -5.18
C VAL A 95 16.75 -0.70 -4.24
N ILE A 96 16.03 -1.08 -3.19
CA ILE A 96 15.50 -0.14 -2.20
C ILE A 96 16.65 0.52 -1.42
N GLY A 97 16.56 1.83 -1.22
CA GLY A 97 17.56 2.64 -0.53
C GLY A 97 18.74 3.09 -1.41
N PHE A 98 18.81 2.64 -2.66
CA PHE A 98 19.81 3.09 -3.62
C PHE A 98 19.31 4.26 -4.47
N ASN A 99 20.23 4.98 -5.10
CA ASN A 99 19.87 6.06 -6.00
C ASN A 99 19.40 5.48 -7.34
N LEU A 100 18.27 5.97 -7.87
CA LEU A 100 17.74 5.54 -9.16
C LEU A 100 18.79 5.60 -10.29
N PHE A 101 19.63 6.63 -10.27
CA PHE A 101 20.63 6.84 -11.31
C PHE A 101 21.80 5.85 -11.25
N ASP A 102 21.98 5.11 -10.15
CA ASP A 102 22.99 4.04 -10.05
C ASP A 102 22.67 2.86 -10.98
N PHE A 103 21.40 2.72 -11.39
CA PHE A 103 20.91 1.70 -12.31
C PHE A 103 20.86 2.18 -13.77
N ILE A 104 21.34 3.39 -14.05
CA ILE A 104 21.35 3.99 -15.39
C ILE A 104 22.80 4.14 -15.83
N PRO A 105 23.18 3.63 -17.03
CA PRO A 105 24.54 3.79 -17.52
C PRO A 105 24.89 5.28 -17.68
N GLU A 106 26.11 5.66 -17.35
CA GLU A 106 26.58 7.06 -17.28
C GLU A 106 26.17 7.91 -18.50
N LYS A 107 26.26 7.35 -19.71
CA LYS A 107 25.87 7.99 -20.97
C LYS A 107 24.40 8.45 -21.01
N PHE A 108 23.52 7.79 -20.27
CA PHE A 108 22.07 8.02 -20.25
C PHE A 108 21.58 8.68 -18.95
N VAL A 109 22.46 8.99 -17.99
CA VAL A 109 22.07 9.60 -16.72
C VAL A 109 21.52 11.02 -16.92
N ALA A 110 22.15 11.84 -17.76
CA ALA A 110 21.70 13.22 -18.01
C ALA A 110 20.25 13.31 -18.52
N PRO A 111 19.84 12.60 -19.59
CA PRO A 111 18.44 12.65 -20.03
C PRO A 111 17.46 12.07 -18.99
N ALA A 112 17.86 11.04 -18.23
CA ALA A 112 17.03 10.51 -17.15
C ALA A 112 16.82 11.53 -16.02
N LYS A 113 17.87 12.25 -15.62
CA LYS A 113 17.78 13.33 -14.63
C LYS A 113 16.83 14.44 -15.05
N GLU A 114 16.85 14.81 -16.33
CA GLU A 114 15.94 15.83 -16.85
C GLU A 114 14.47 15.38 -16.79
N LEU A 115 14.19 14.11 -17.07
CA LEU A 115 12.85 13.54 -16.92
C LEU A 115 12.38 13.54 -15.47
N VAL A 116 13.24 13.13 -14.53
CA VAL A 116 12.90 13.14 -13.10
C VAL A 116 12.65 14.57 -12.62
N LYS A 117 13.54 15.49 -12.96
CA LYS A 117 13.40 16.92 -12.64
C LYS A 117 12.10 17.50 -13.19
N THR A 118 11.74 17.17 -14.44
CA THR A 118 10.48 17.61 -15.05
C THR A 118 9.28 17.13 -14.25
N SER A 119 9.30 15.89 -13.73
CA SER A 119 8.20 15.38 -12.89
C SER A 119 8.07 16.14 -11.58
N TRP A 120 9.17 16.52 -10.95
CA TRP A 120 9.15 17.33 -9.73
C TRP A 120 8.62 18.74 -9.97
N GLU A 121 9.00 19.37 -11.08
CA GLU A 121 8.60 20.75 -11.42
C GLU A 121 7.16 20.85 -11.96
N LYS A 122 6.75 19.92 -12.83
CA LYS A 122 5.46 19.96 -13.54
C LYS A 122 4.40 19.02 -13.00
N GLY A 123 4.76 18.12 -12.08
CA GLY A 123 3.87 17.12 -11.49
C GLY A 123 3.86 15.78 -12.23
N GLU A 124 4.19 15.76 -13.52
CA GLU A 124 4.29 14.52 -14.31
C GLU A 124 5.39 14.60 -15.38
N SER A 125 5.94 13.45 -15.77
CA SER A 125 6.81 13.33 -16.93
C SER A 125 6.73 11.94 -17.55
N LYS A 126 7.05 11.87 -18.84
CA LYS A 126 7.11 10.61 -19.59
C LYS A 126 8.18 10.69 -20.66
N GLY A 127 8.96 9.62 -20.81
CA GLY A 127 10.04 9.55 -21.80
C GLY A 127 10.73 8.21 -21.80
N GLU A 128 11.72 8.04 -22.66
CA GLU A 128 12.53 6.82 -22.71
C GLU A 128 13.75 6.96 -21.78
N ILE A 129 14.04 5.91 -21.02
CA ILE A 129 15.29 5.77 -20.27
C ILE A 129 15.94 4.44 -20.61
N VAL A 130 17.22 4.31 -20.27
CA VAL A 130 17.96 3.06 -20.43
C VAL A 130 18.43 2.59 -19.06
N LEU A 131 18.01 1.40 -18.66
CA LEU A 131 18.56 0.73 -17.49
C LEU A 131 19.80 -0.08 -17.88
N GLY A 132 20.74 -0.19 -16.95
CA GLY A 132 21.90 -1.06 -17.03
C GLY A 132 21.86 -2.08 -15.89
N ASN A 133 22.11 -3.35 -16.20
CA ASN A 133 22.31 -4.38 -15.18
C ASN A 133 23.80 -4.70 -14.99
N LYS A 134 24.11 -5.47 -13.94
CA LYS A 134 25.49 -5.94 -13.66
C LYS A 134 26.09 -6.81 -14.78
N GLU A 135 25.25 -7.33 -15.68
CA GLU A 135 25.63 -8.18 -16.81
C GLU A 135 25.83 -7.39 -18.12
N THR A 136 25.98 -6.05 -18.06
CA THR A 136 26.23 -5.15 -19.20
C THR A 136 25.13 -5.10 -20.27
N ARG A 137 23.92 -5.59 -19.96
CA ARG A 137 22.78 -5.46 -20.86
C ARG A 137 22.13 -4.07 -20.70
N LEU A 138 22.00 -3.36 -21.81
CA LEU A 138 21.21 -2.13 -21.91
C LEU A 138 19.75 -2.49 -22.16
N LEU A 139 18.86 -2.00 -21.31
CA LEU A 139 17.42 -2.19 -21.43
C LEU A 139 16.73 -0.84 -21.63
N PRO A 140 16.42 -0.46 -22.88
CA PRO A 140 15.59 0.72 -23.15
C PRO A 140 14.15 0.45 -22.74
N LEU A 141 13.54 1.40 -22.03
CA LEU A 141 12.16 1.31 -21.59
C LEU A 141 11.48 2.67 -21.60
N LEU A 142 10.15 2.65 -21.64
CA LEU A 142 9.32 3.82 -21.43
C LEU A 142 9.13 4.04 -19.93
N PHE A 143 9.47 5.23 -19.47
CA PHE A 143 9.38 5.65 -18.08
C PHE A 143 8.31 6.74 -17.95
N SER A 144 7.46 6.61 -16.94
CA SER A 144 6.43 7.57 -16.61
C SER A 144 6.50 7.83 -15.11
N MET A 145 6.48 9.10 -14.72
CA MET A 145 6.56 9.52 -13.33
C MET A 145 5.47 10.53 -13.04
N ASN A 146 4.89 10.41 -11.85
CA ASN A 146 3.96 11.37 -11.30
C ASN A 146 4.44 11.74 -9.89
N ARG A 147 4.42 13.04 -9.57
CA ARG A 147 4.67 13.52 -8.21
C ARG A 147 3.45 13.22 -7.36
N ILE A 148 3.68 12.62 -6.20
CA ILE A 148 2.64 12.33 -5.22
C ILE A 148 2.89 13.25 -4.02
N GLU A 149 1.88 14.03 -3.66
CA GLU A 149 1.86 14.79 -2.41
C GLU A 149 1.22 13.89 -1.35
N LEU A 150 1.94 13.65 -0.25
CA LEU A 150 1.40 12.96 0.92
C LEU A 150 0.73 14.03 1.79
N GLU A 151 -0.57 13.87 2.05
CA GLU A 151 -1.35 14.72 2.98
C GLU A 151 -0.82 14.66 4.42
#